data_AF-C0ZI46-F1
#
_entry.id   AF-C0ZI46-F1
#
_cell.length_a   1.000
_cell.length_b   1.000
_cell.length_c   1.000
_cell.angle_alpha   90.00
_cell.angle_beta   90.00
_cell.angle_gamma   90.00
#
_symmetry.space_group_name_H-M   'P 1'
#
loop_
_entity.id
_entity.type
_entity.pdbx_description
1 polymer ?
#
loop_
_entity_poly.entity_id
_entity_poly.type
_entity_poly.pdbx_seq_one_letter_code
_entity_poly.pdbx_strand_id
1 'polypeptide(L)'
;MIHRLEPNDYAKIRTLLSPENVNDLTIQAIINGTNRGAIFVDDVEQPRTALVDQTGVSACLSCCVHERDHEISVETYEEADMNKGFATLACAAYLEHCMEHGLTPHWTTLETNEESVRLGTKLGFERKGKCKILEF
;
A
#
# COMPACT_ATOMS: atom_id res chain seq x y z
N MET A 1 21.38 5.99 20.87
CA MET A 1 20.47 6.91 20.16
C MET A 1 20.21 6.30 18.81
N ILE A 2 19.02 6.42 18.23
CA ILE A 2 18.76 5.90 16.88
C ILE A 2 18.81 7.06 15.89
N HIS A 3 19.47 6.87 14.76
CA HIS A 3 19.75 7.87 13.74
C HIS A 3 19.13 7.43 12.43
N ARG A 4 18.47 8.34 11.72
CA ARG A 4 17.99 8.08 10.36
C ARG A 4 19.20 8.07 9.40
N LEU A 5 19.35 7.02 8.60
CA LEU A 5 20.33 6.97 7.53
C LEU A 5 19.88 7.83 6.35
N GLU A 6 20.84 8.41 5.65
CA GLU A 6 20.61 8.97 4.32
C GLU A 6 20.42 7.83 3.30
N PRO A 7 19.56 8.00 2.28
CA PRO A 7 19.31 6.94 1.28
C PRO A 7 20.57 6.37 0.62
N ASN A 8 21.58 7.21 0.39
CA ASN A 8 22.87 6.81 -0.19
C ASN A 8 23.63 5.79 0.68
N ASP A 9 23.34 5.74 1.97
CA ASP A 9 23.99 4.88 2.95
C ASP A 9 23.15 3.65 3.35
N TYR A 10 21.95 3.48 2.77
CA TYR A 10 21.09 2.34 3.10
C TYR A 10 21.76 0.98 2.88
N ALA A 11 22.67 0.88 1.91
CA ALA A 11 23.43 -0.35 1.67
C ALA A 11 24.31 -0.79 2.86
N LYS A 12 24.66 0.11 3.79
CA LYS A 12 25.48 -0.20 4.97
C LYS A 12 24.84 -1.26 5.87
N ILE A 13 23.51 -1.37 5.91
CA ILE A 13 22.83 -2.37 6.75
C ILE A 13 22.84 -3.79 6.17
N ARG A 14 23.34 -4.00 4.94
CA ARG A 14 23.42 -5.34 4.32
C ARG A 14 24.25 -6.32 5.14
N THR A 15 25.24 -5.83 5.88
CA THR A 15 26.09 -6.63 6.78
C THR A 15 25.35 -7.15 8.01
N LEU A 16 24.20 -6.54 8.34
CA LEU A 16 23.35 -6.92 9.47
C LEU A 16 22.27 -7.95 9.08
N LEU A 17 22.09 -8.20 7.78
CA LEU A 17 21.09 -9.15 7.29
C LEU A 17 21.57 -10.58 7.56
N SER A 18 20.68 -11.37 8.15
CA SER A 18 20.86 -12.81 8.32
C SER A 18 20.52 -13.55 7.04
N PRO A 19 20.91 -14.83 6.89
CA PRO A 19 20.49 -15.64 5.74
C PRO A 19 18.97 -15.72 5.56
N GLU A 20 18.19 -15.55 6.63
CA GLU A 20 16.72 -15.60 6.59
C GLU A 20 16.10 -14.35 5.95
N ASN A 21 16.72 -13.18 6.12
CA ASN A 21 16.18 -11.90 5.65
C ASN A 21 17.04 -11.22 4.56
N VAL A 22 18.17 -11.82 4.16
CA VAL A 22 19.01 -11.29 3.08
C VAL A 22 18.26 -11.16 1.75
N ASN A 23 17.28 -12.03 1.51
CA ASN A 23 16.43 -12.02 0.32
C ASN A 23 15.03 -11.43 0.58
N ASP A 24 14.80 -10.79 1.72
CA ASP A 24 13.54 -10.13 2.00
C ASP A 24 13.30 -9.01 0.97
N LEU A 25 12.23 -9.14 0.19
CA LEU A 25 11.92 -8.25 -0.91
C LEU A 25 11.68 -6.81 -0.44
N THR A 26 11.05 -6.63 0.72
CA THR A 26 10.76 -5.31 1.29
C THR A 26 12.06 -4.61 1.68
N ILE A 27 12.92 -5.29 2.45
CA ILE A 27 14.18 -4.73 2.91
C ILE A 27 15.08 -4.40 1.71
N GLN A 28 15.21 -5.33 0.76
CA GLN A 28 16.02 -5.12 -0.43
C GLN A 28 15.49 -3.98 -1.30
N ALA A 29 14.17 -3.85 -1.45
CA ALA A 29 13.57 -2.80 -2.25
C ALA A 29 13.78 -1.40 -1.64
N ILE A 30 13.74 -1.29 -0.31
CA ILE A 30 14.05 -0.03 0.40
C ILE A 30 15.54 0.27 0.27
N ILE A 31 16.44 -0.71 0.50
CA ILE A 31 17.89 -0.51 0.35
C ILE A 31 18.26 -0.03 -1.06
N ASN A 32 17.60 -0.57 -2.09
CA ASN A 32 17.85 -0.22 -3.49
C ASN A 32 17.14 1.08 -3.93
N GLY A 33 16.35 1.70 -3.07
CA GLY A 33 15.57 2.91 -3.39
C GLY A 33 14.40 2.68 -4.36
N THR A 34 14.05 1.42 -4.63
CA THR A 34 12.91 1.05 -5.48
C THR A 34 11.57 1.15 -4.76
N ASN A 35 11.57 1.01 -3.43
CA ASN A 35 10.42 1.26 -2.56
C ASN A 35 10.73 2.38 -1.58
N ARG A 36 9.70 3.16 -1.23
CA ARG A 36 9.79 4.17 -0.18
C ARG A 36 9.92 3.50 1.19
N GLY A 37 10.80 4.06 2.01
CA GLY A 37 11.02 3.61 3.37
C GLY A 37 12.13 4.40 4.04
N ALA A 38 12.27 4.18 5.33
CA ALA A 38 13.32 4.78 6.15
C ALA A 38 14.13 3.68 6.86
N ILE A 39 15.44 3.87 6.93
CA ILE A 39 16.31 2.99 7.72
C ILE A 39 16.88 3.83 8.86
N PHE A 40 16.77 3.29 10.08
CA PHE A 40 17.28 3.91 11.28
C PHE A 40 18.30 2.98 11.95
N VAL A 41 19.43 3.52 12.40
CA VAL A 41 20.55 2.74 12.94
C VAL A 41 21.06 3.31 14.25
N ASP A 42 21.78 2.51 15.01
CA ASP A 42 22.41 2.94 16.26
C ASP A 42 23.72 3.74 16.03
N ASP A 43 24.38 3.54 14.89
CA ASP A 43 25.61 4.24 14.46
C ASP A 43 25.61 4.38 12.93
N VAL A 44 25.86 5.58 12.41
CA VAL A 44 25.78 5.89 10.97
C VAL A 44 27.02 5.46 10.17
N GLU A 45 28.15 5.29 10.84
CA GLU A 45 29.41 4.86 10.22
C GLU A 45 29.54 3.34 10.26
N GLN A 46 29.21 2.73 11.40
CA GLN A 46 29.26 1.28 11.60
C GLN A 46 27.98 0.77 12.27
N PRO A 47 26.87 0.65 11.52
CA PRO A 47 25.62 0.13 12.05
C PRO A 47 25.79 -1.24 12.69
N ARG A 48 25.23 -1.44 13.88
CA ARG A 48 25.15 -2.74 14.56
C ARG A 48 23.71 -3.22 14.73
N THR A 49 22.76 -2.29 14.66
CA THR A 49 21.33 -2.56 14.66
C THR A 49 20.67 -1.65 13.63
N ALA A 50 19.66 -2.18 12.93
CA ALA A 50 18.86 -1.42 11.98
C ALA A 50 17.36 -1.66 12.24
N LEU A 51 16.59 -0.58 12.20
CA LEU A 51 15.14 -0.59 12.07
C LEU A 51 14.80 -0.15 10.65
N VAL A 52 14.09 -0.99 9.91
CA VAL A 52 13.65 -0.72 8.55
C VAL A 52 12.15 -0.47 8.59
N ASP A 53 11.75 0.74 8.21
CA ASP A 53 10.36 1.18 8.13
C ASP A 53 9.92 1.23 6.67
N GLN A 54 8.89 0.47 6.32
CA GLN A 54 8.30 0.47 4.99
C GLN A 54 7.17 1.49 4.94
N THR A 55 7.29 2.46 4.04
CA THR A 55 6.22 3.44 3.82
C THR A 55 5.31 2.96 2.70
N GLY A 56 4.11 2.50 3.06
CA GLY A 56 3.05 2.22 2.08
C GLY A 56 2.64 3.47 1.32
N VAL A 57 2.26 3.33 0.04
CA VAL A 57 1.82 4.47 -0.80
C VAL A 57 0.31 4.44 -1.02
N SER A 58 -0.23 3.26 -1.32
CA SER A 58 -1.65 3.03 -1.48
C SER A 58 -1.99 1.60 -1.10
N ALA A 59 -3.18 1.39 -0.54
CA ALA A 59 -3.70 0.07 -0.22
C ALA A 59 -5.15 -0.04 -0.69
N CYS A 60 -5.53 -1.25 -1.12
CA CYS A 60 -6.91 -1.65 -1.34
C CYS A 60 -7.17 -2.87 -0.44
N LEU A 61 -8.24 -2.83 0.35
CA LEU A 61 -8.57 -3.85 1.35
C LEU A 61 -10.08 -4.08 1.44
N SER A 62 -10.49 -5.22 2.00
CA SER A 62 -11.88 -5.41 2.42
C SER A 62 -12.15 -4.65 3.71
N CYS A 63 -13.07 -3.69 3.71
CA CYS A 63 -13.53 -3.01 4.92
C CYS A 63 -14.73 -3.71 5.57
N CYS A 64 -15.47 -4.51 4.80
CA CYS A 64 -16.54 -5.37 5.29
C CYS A 64 -16.58 -6.67 4.45
N VAL A 65 -16.81 -7.81 5.10
CA VAL A 65 -16.88 -9.12 4.44
C VAL A 65 -18.13 -9.87 4.93
N HIS A 66 -18.88 -10.42 3.98
CA HIS A 66 -19.97 -11.35 4.23
C HIS A 66 -19.89 -12.50 3.22
N GLU A 67 -19.55 -13.70 3.69
CA GLU A 67 -19.32 -14.86 2.83
C GLU A 67 -18.32 -14.58 1.70
N ARG A 68 -18.81 -14.43 0.45
CA ARG A 68 -18.00 -14.13 -0.74
C ARG A 68 -18.07 -12.66 -1.15
N ASP A 69 -18.83 -11.84 -0.45
CA ASP A 69 -19.04 -10.43 -0.73
C ASP A 69 -18.05 -9.58 0.07
N HIS A 70 -17.25 -8.76 -0.62
CA HIS A 70 -16.19 -7.95 -0.01
C HIS A 70 -16.39 -6.48 -0.38
N GLU A 71 -16.84 -5.64 0.55
CA GLU A 71 -16.81 -4.18 0.36
C GLU A 71 -15.36 -3.71 0.41
N ILE A 72 -14.90 -3.05 -0.65
CA ILE A 72 -13.52 -2.58 -0.76
C ILE A 72 -13.41 -1.12 -0.33
N SER A 73 -12.29 -0.81 0.31
CA SER A 73 -11.82 0.55 0.53
C SER A 73 -10.43 0.70 -0.06
N VAL A 74 -10.17 1.85 -0.68
CA VAL A 74 -8.87 2.20 -1.25
C VAL A 74 -8.45 3.58 -0.78
N GLU A 75 -7.20 3.69 -0.39
CA GLU A 75 -6.59 4.94 0.03
C GLU A 75 -5.21 5.10 -0.62
N THR A 76 -4.87 6.33 -1.01
CA THR A 76 -3.50 6.75 -1.29
C THR A 76 -3.13 7.73 -0.19
N TYR A 77 -2.16 7.38 0.63
CA TYR A 77 -1.98 7.99 1.96
C TYR A 77 -1.50 9.44 1.91
N GLU A 78 -0.68 9.79 0.93
CA GLU A 78 -0.10 11.12 0.78
C GLU A 78 -0.64 11.81 -0.46
N GLU A 79 -1.06 13.08 -0.33
CA GLU A 79 -1.57 13.88 -1.46
C GLU A 79 -0.55 13.97 -2.60
N ALA A 80 0.74 14.04 -2.25
CA ALA A 80 1.83 14.07 -3.21
C ALA A 80 1.89 12.82 -4.11
N ASP A 81 1.23 11.72 -3.74
CA ASP A 81 1.17 10.47 -4.50
C ASP A 81 -0.16 10.22 -5.22
N MET A 82 -1.15 11.07 -5.01
CA MET A 82 -2.41 11.01 -5.76
C MET A 82 -2.19 11.29 -7.25
N ASN A 83 -3.12 10.84 -8.08
CA ASN A 83 -3.10 11.01 -9.54
C ASN A 83 -1.89 10.39 -10.28
N LYS A 84 -1.10 9.52 -9.62
CA LYS A 84 0.00 8.76 -10.24
C LYS A 84 -0.37 7.32 -10.63
N GLY A 85 -1.61 6.90 -10.36
CA GLY A 85 -2.12 5.57 -10.70
C GLY A 85 -1.97 4.49 -9.62
N PHE A 86 -1.44 4.81 -8.44
CA PHE A 86 -1.24 3.83 -7.36
C PHE A 86 -2.54 3.16 -6.91
N ALA A 87 -3.61 3.93 -6.68
CA ALA A 87 -4.92 3.37 -6.35
C ALA A 87 -5.46 2.41 -7.44
N THR A 88 -5.18 2.70 -8.72
CA THR A 88 -5.55 1.78 -9.81
C THR A 88 -4.80 0.45 -9.68
N LEU A 89 -3.48 0.48 -9.43
CA LEU A 89 -2.69 -0.74 -9.30
C LEU A 89 -3.09 -1.56 -8.07
N ALA A 90 -3.28 -0.90 -6.92
CA ALA A 90 -3.72 -1.56 -5.69
C ALA A 90 -5.08 -2.24 -5.86
N CYS A 91 -6.06 -1.54 -6.44
CA CYS A 91 -7.36 -2.14 -6.73
C CYS A 91 -7.27 -3.24 -7.78
N ALA A 92 -6.52 -3.06 -8.88
CA ALA A 92 -6.41 -4.09 -9.92
C ALA A 92 -5.87 -5.42 -9.36
N ALA A 93 -4.80 -5.37 -8.57
CA ALA A 93 -4.26 -6.56 -7.91
C ALA A 93 -5.27 -7.22 -6.96
N TYR A 94 -6.05 -6.42 -6.22
CA TYR A 94 -7.10 -6.93 -5.35
C TYR A 94 -8.25 -7.58 -6.15
N LEU A 95 -8.66 -6.98 -7.27
CA LEU A 95 -9.72 -7.51 -8.13
C LEU A 95 -9.28 -8.80 -8.82
N GLU A 96 -8.03 -8.90 -9.27
CA GLU A 96 -7.44 -10.14 -9.80
C GLU A 96 -7.50 -11.25 -8.74
N HIS A 97 -7.10 -10.95 -7.50
CA HIS A 97 -7.24 -11.89 -6.38
C HIS A 97 -8.70 -12.34 -6.17
N CYS A 98 -9.66 -11.40 -6.23
CA CYS A 98 -11.08 -11.74 -6.11
C CYS A 98 -11.53 -12.69 -7.22
N MET A 99 -11.13 -12.44 -8.46
CA MET A 99 -11.47 -13.28 -9.61
C MET A 99 -10.89 -14.69 -9.46
N GLU A 100 -9.64 -14.81 -9.04
CA GLU A 100 -8.97 -16.10 -8.81
C GLU A 100 -9.64 -16.95 -7.71
N HIS A 101 -10.21 -16.29 -6.69
CA HIS A 101 -10.76 -16.97 -5.52
C HIS A 101 -12.30 -17.03 -5.52
N GLY A 102 -12.95 -16.51 -6.58
CA GLY A 102 -14.41 -16.46 -6.69
C GLY A 102 -15.07 -15.58 -5.63
N LEU A 103 -14.45 -14.43 -5.34
CA LEU A 103 -14.96 -13.39 -4.46
C LEU A 103 -15.67 -12.31 -5.29
N THR A 104 -16.69 -11.69 -4.71
CA THR A 104 -17.47 -10.61 -5.32
C THR A 104 -17.12 -9.30 -4.61
N PRO A 105 -16.29 -8.45 -5.23
CA PRO A 105 -15.97 -7.15 -4.67
C PRO A 105 -17.14 -6.17 -4.86
N HIS A 106 -17.43 -5.41 -3.82
CA HIS A 106 -18.39 -4.31 -3.81
C HIS A 106 -17.68 -3.00 -3.49
N TRP A 107 -18.23 -1.89 -3.95
CA TRP A 107 -17.67 -0.58 -3.71
C TRP A 107 -18.79 0.46 -3.63
N THR A 108 -18.69 1.31 -2.62
CA THR A 108 -19.58 2.44 -2.37
C THR A 108 -18.75 3.72 -2.22
N THR A 109 -19.28 4.82 -2.73
CA THR A 109 -18.71 6.15 -2.49
C THR A 109 -19.79 7.23 -2.48
N LEU A 110 -19.45 8.41 -1.99
CA LEU A 110 -20.28 9.61 -2.12
C LEU A 110 -20.34 10.06 -3.58
N GLU A 111 -21.49 10.53 -4.06
CA GLU A 111 -21.61 11.03 -5.44
C GLU A 111 -20.70 12.23 -5.72
N THR A 112 -20.35 12.98 -4.69
CA THR A 112 -19.43 14.12 -4.75
C THR A 112 -17.96 13.70 -4.78
N ASN A 113 -17.64 12.44 -4.50
CA ASN A 113 -16.28 11.92 -4.58
C ASN A 113 -15.95 11.51 -6.02
N GLU A 114 -15.77 12.51 -6.88
CA GLU A 114 -15.55 12.32 -8.31
C GLU A 114 -14.32 11.45 -8.62
N GLU A 115 -13.25 11.57 -7.81
CA GLU A 115 -12.03 10.76 -7.97
C GLU A 115 -12.33 9.26 -7.80
N SER A 116 -13.05 8.92 -6.74
CA SER A 116 -13.46 7.54 -6.45
C SER A 116 -14.41 7.02 -7.54
N VAL A 117 -15.36 7.86 -8.00
CA VAL A 117 -16.28 7.50 -9.10
C VAL A 117 -15.53 7.19 -10.39
N ARG A 118 -14.54 8.02 -10.75
CA ARG A 118 -13.70 7.77 -11.93
C ARG A 118 -12.89 6.48 -11.79
N LEU A 119 -12.32 6.24 -10.62
CA LEU A 119 -11.58 5.00 -10.34
C LEU A 119 -12.47 3.76 -10.45
N GLY A 120 -13.65 3.76 -9.81
CA GLY A 120 -14.60 2.65 -9.88
C GLY A 120 -15.03 2.35 -11.32
N THR A 121 -15.35 3.40 -12.09
CA THR A 121 -15.71 3.27 -13.51
C THR A 121 -14.56 2.68 -14.34
N LYS A 122 -13.33 3.17 -14.12
CA LYS A 122 -12.13 2.68 -14.82
C LYS A 122 -11.84 1.20 -14.53
N LEU A 123 -12.15 0.74 -13.32
CA LEU A 123 -11.96 -0.65 -12.89
C LEU A 123 -13.11 -1.58 -13.30
N GLY A 124 -14.14 -1.05 -13.97
CA GLY A 124 -15.27 -1.85 -14.47
C GLY A 124 -16.38 -2.09 -13.45
N PHE A 125 -16.40 -1.37 -12.33
CA PHE A 125 -17.54 -1.42 -11.42
C PHE A 125 -18.79 -0.82 -12.07
N GLU A 126 -19.92 -1.51 -11.90
CA GLU A 126 -21.22 -1.05 -12.37
C GLU A 126 -22.01 -0.40 -11.23
N ARG A 127 -22.62 0.76 -11.52
CA ARG A 127 -23.52 1.41 -10.57
C ARG A 127 -24.82 0.61 -10.41
N LYS A 128 -25.05 0.05 -9.22
CA LYS A 128 -26.31 -0.67 -8.91
C LYS A 128 -27.41 0.22 -8.33
N GLY A 129 -27.08 1.25 -7.57
CA GLY A 129 -28.10 2.12 -6.96
C GLY A 129 -27.51 3.20 -6.06
N LYS A 130 -28.39 3.91 -5.33
CA LYS A 130 -28.02 4.81 -4.23
C LYS A 130 -28.53 4.22 -2.92
N CYS A 131 -27.73 4.28 -1.87
CA CYS A 131 -28.16 4.00 -0.50
C CYS A 131 -28.26 5.31 0.29
N LYS A 132 -29.13 5.37 1.30
CA LYS A 132 -29.15 6.47 2.26
C LYS A 132 -28.12 6.17 3.35
N ILE A 133 -27.15 7.05 3.50
CA ILE A 133 -26.19 7.01 4.61
C ILE A 133 -26.61 8.02 5.68
N LEU A 134 -26.31 7.70 6.93
CA LEU A 134 -26.39 8.63 8.05
C LEU A 134 -24.97 9.12 8.32
N GLU A 135 -24.71 10.40 8.05
CA GLU A 135 -23.48 11.07 8.47
C GLU A 135 -23.75 11.74 9.82
N PHE A 136 -22.84 11.55 10.78
CA PHE A 136 -22.90 12.12 12.12
C PHE A 136 -21.82 13.19 12.30
#